data_AF-A0A529NWQ5-F1
#
_entry.id   AF-A0A529NWQ5-F1
#
_cell.length_a   1.000
_cell.length_b   1.000
_cell.length_c   1.000
_cell.angle_alpha   90.00
_cell.angle_beta   90.00
_cell.angle_gamma   90.00
#
_symmetry.space_group_name_H-M   'P 1'
#
loop_
_entity.id
_entity.type
_entity.pdbx_description
1 polymer ?
#
loop_
_entity_poly.entity_id
_entity_poly.type
_entity_poly.pdbx_seq_one_letter_code
_entity_poly.pdbx_strand_id
1 'polypeptide(L)' 'IMFAVIGFGGFLGMGEKYHAIPWATLDYDEDQGGYVVPFTKEQLQAAPAYSIEELTGADGEAARDASFQYYHVKPYWH' A
#
# COMPACT_ATOMS: atom_id res chain seq x y z
N ILE A 1 9.55 8.90 -2.38
CA ILE A 1 8.45 8.45 -1.49
C ILE A 1 8.15 6.99 -1.85
N MET A 2 8.15 6.06 -0.88
CA MET A 2 8.27 4.63 -1.20
C MET A 2 6.92 3.95 -1.50
N PHE A 3 5.89 4.13 -0.67
CA PHE A 3 4.55 3.55 -0.83
C PHE A 3 3.55 4.27 0.08
N ALA A 4 2.25 4.17 -0.21
CA ALA A 4 1.17 4.50 0.73
C ALA A 4 0.68 3.23 1.43
N VAL A 5 -0.06 3.39 2.53
CA VAL A 5 -0.59 2.28 3.31
C VAL A 5 -2.11 2.42 3.41
N ILE A 6 -2.84 1.34 3.11
CA ILE A 6 -4.28 1.24 3.34
C ILE A 6 -4.56 0.16 4.38
N GLY A 7 -5.31 0.52 5.42
CA GLY A 7 -5.81 -0.42 6.42
C GLY A 7 -7.18 -0.97 6.04
N PHE A 8 -7.35 -2.29 6.07
CA PHE A 8 -8.67 -2.94 5.92
C PHE A 8 -9.13 -3.56 7.24
N GLY A 9 -10.00 -2.84 7.96
CA GLY A 9 -10.63 -3.32 9.19
C GLY A 9 -9.69 -3.35 10.40
N GLY A 10 -10.28 -3.33 11.59
CA GLY A 10 -9.58 -3.32 12.89
C GLY A 10 -10.03 -2.14 13.74
N PHE A 11 -10.50 -2.42 14.95
CA PHE A 11 -10.72 -1.39 15.95
C PHE A 11 -9.40 -1.18 16.69
N LEU A 12 -8.78 0.00 16.55
CA LEU A 12 -7.74 0.53 17.45
C LEU A 12 -6.58 -0.45 17.76
N GLY A 13 -5.79 -0.85 16.75
CA GLY A 13 -4.47 -1.42 16.98
C GLY A 13 -4.38 -2.92 17.30
N MET A 14 -5.48 -3.67 17.40
CA MET A 14 -5.44 -5.14 17.45
C MET A 14 -5.93 -5.76 16.13
N GLY A 15 -5.00 -6.40 15.41
CA GLY A 15 -5.33 -7.17 14.20
C GLY A 15 -5.56 -6.33 12.95
N GLU A 16 -5.16 -5.05 12.94
CA GLU A 16 -5.16 -4.24 11.72
C GLU A 16 -4.22 -4.86 10.68
N LYS A 17 -4.76 -5.09 9.49
CA LYS A 17 -4.01 -5.53 8.32
C LYS A 17 -3.76 -4.34 7.43
N TYR A 18 -2.49 -4.02 7.27
CA TYR A 18 -2.05 -2.91 6.45
C TYR A 18 -1.51 -3.41 5.11
N HIS A 19 -1.95 -2.79 4.03
CA HIS A 19 -1.56 -3.14 2.67
C HIS A 19 -0.79 -1.98 2.06
N ALA A 20 0.44 -2.27 1.62
CA ALA A 20 1.29 -1.28 0.96
C ALA A 20 0.87 -1.11 -0.50
N ILE A 21 0.75 0.14 -0.95
CA ILE A 21 0.39 0.53 -2.32
C ILE A 21 1.54 1.33 -2.94
N PRO A 22 2.04 0.97 -4.13
CA PRO A 22 3.11 1.70 -4.79
C PRO A 22 2.73 3.17 -5.02
N TRP A 23 3.59 4.09 -4.58
CA TRP A 23 3.30 5.53 -4.69
C TRP A 23 3.03 5.98 -6.14
N ALA A 24 3.68 5.31 -7.11
CA ALA A 24 3.51 5.58 -8.54
C ALA A 24 2.11 5.31 -9.10
N THR A 25 1.24 4.65 -8.32
CA THR A 25 -0.14 4.32 -8.73
C THR A 25 -1.19 5.24 -8.12
N LEU A 26 -0.78 6.09 -7.18
CA LEU A 26 -1.65 7.06 -6.54
C LEU A 26 -1.77 8.27 -7.46
N ASP A 27 -2.99 8.55 -7.89
CA ASP A 27 -3.33 9.76 -8.62
C ASP A 27 -4.27 10.60 -7.75
N TYR A 28 -4.03 11.91 -7.63
CA TYR A 28 -4.88 12.77 -6.82
C TYR A 28 -6.02 13.31 -7.68
N ASP A 29 -7.24 12.91 -7.34
CA ASP A 29 -8.46 13.33 -8.02
C ASP A 29 -9.12 14.44 -7.20
N GLU A 30 -9.12 15.67 -7.74
CA GLU A 30 -9.71 16.85 -7.10
C GLU A 30 -11.23 16.75 -6.96
N ASP A 31 -11.92 16.10 -7.91
CA ASP A 31 -13.38 15.94 -7.87
C ASP A 31 -13.79 14.96 -6.76
N GLN A 32 -12.94 13.97 -6.49
CA GLN A 32 -13.13 13.02 -5.39
C GLN A 32 -12.46 13.46 -4.07
N GLY A 33 -11.66 14.52 -4.10
CA GLY A 33 -10.96 15.06 -2.94
C GLY A 33 -9.95 14.09 -2.32
N GLY A 34 -9.39 13.16 -3.10
CA GLY A 34 -8.58 12.07 -2.58
C GLY A 34 -7.73 11.34 -3.63
N TYR A 35 -6.88 10.43 -3.15
CA TYR A 35 -6.07 9.60 -4.05
C TYR A 35 -6.90 8.43 -4.59
N VAL A 36 -6.92 8.30 -5.91
CA VAL A 36 -7.48 7.17 -6.65
C VAL A 36 -6.36 6.23 -7.09
N VAL A 37 -6.69 4.94 -7.19
CA VAL A 37 -5.75 3.90 -7.62
C VAL A 37 -6.45 3.00 -8.64
N PRO A 38 -5.72 2.43 -9.63
CA PRO A 38 -6.29 1.61 -10.70
C PRO A 38 -6.50 0.15 -10.26
N PHE A 39 -6.89 -0.10 -9.00
CA PHE A 39 -7.04 -1.44 -8.43
C PHE A 39 -8.43 -1.63 -7.84
N THR A 40 -8.99 -2.83 -7.98
CA THR A 40 -10.26 -3.15 -7.32
C THR A 40 -10.07 -3.34 -5.83
N LYS A 41 -11.15 -3.17 -5.06
CA LYS A 41 -11.12 -3.38 -3.61
C LYS A 41 -10.63 -4.78 -3.23
N GLU A 42 -11.04 -5.80 -4.00
CA GLU A 42 -10.64 -7.19 -3.80
C GLU A 42 -9.13 -7.38 -4.02
N GLN A 43 -8.57 -6.72 -5.04
CA GLN A 43 -7.11 -6.74 -5.26
C GLN A 43 -6.37 -6.08 -4.10
N LEU A 44 -6.85 -4.94 -3.62
CA LEU A 44 -6.25 -4.25 -2.48
C LEU A 44 -6.30 -5.10 -1.20
N GLN A 45 -7.39 -5.83 -0.96
CA GLN A 45 -7.54 -6.74 0.19
C GLN A 45 -6.73 -8.04 0.05
N ALA A 46 -6.49 -8.50 -1.19
CA ALA A 46 -5.69 -9.69 -1.48
C ALA A 46 -4.18 -9.40 -1.54
N ALA A 47 -3.78 -8.13 -1.53
CA ALA A 47 -2.39 -7.74 -1.45
C ALA A 47 -1.76 -8.22 -0.13
N PRO A 48 -0.42 -8.35 -0.05
CA PRO A 48 0.27 -8.67 1.18
C PRO A 48 -0.14 -7.73 2.33
N ALA A 49 -0.43 -8.33 3.49
CA ALA A 49 -0.82 -7.63 4.70
C ALA A 49 0.34 -7.64 5.70
N TYR A 50 0.53 -6.51 6.37
CA TYR A 50 1.61 -6.27 7.32
C TYR A 50 1.07 -5.66 8.62
N SER A 51 1.80 -5.83 9.71
CA SER A 51 1.65 -5.01 10.92
C SER A 51 2.40 -3.68 10.79
N ILE A 52 2.17 -2.73 11.70
CA ILE A 52 2.93 -1.46 11.75
C ILE A 52 4.43 -1.72 11.96
N GLU A 53 4.77 -2.69 12.81
CA GLU A 53 6.15 -3.08 13.09
C GLU A 53 6.85 -3.61 11.82
N GLU A 54 6.15 -4.40 11.01
CA GLU A 54 6.67 -4.91 9.74
C GLU A 54 6.84 -3.81 8.68
N LEU A 55 5.92 -2.83 8.66
CA LEU A 55 5.99 -1.68 7.75
C LEU A 55 7.11 -0.69 8.08
N THR A 56 7.49 -0.61 9.35
CA THR A 56 8.53 0.32 9.85
C THR A 56 9.88 -0.36 10.02
N GLY A 57 9.94 -1.69 10.00
CA GLY A 57 11.16 -2.48 10.05
C GLY A 57 12.00 -2.33 8.77
N ALA A 58 13.32 -2.22 8.92
CA ALA A 58 14.28 -2.07 7.80
C ALA A 58 13.85 -0.99 6.78
N ASP A 59 13.40 0.16 7.28
CA ASP A 59 12.86 1.28 6.49
C ASP A 59 11.70 0.89 5.56
N GLY A 60 10.99 -0.21 5.83
CA GLY A 60 9.83 -0.64 5.03
C GLY A 60 10.19 -1.23 3.67
N GLU A 61 11.46 -1.61 3.44
CA GLU A 61 11.94 -2.14 2.16
C GLU A 61 11.19 -3.41 1.71
N ALA A 62 10.96 -4.35 2.63
CA ALA A 62 10.24 -5.59 2.30
C ALA A 62 8.80 -5.33 1.85
N ALA A 63 8.10 -4.41 2.51
CA ALA A 63 6.73 -4.02 2.15
C ALA A 63 6.68 -3.25 0.83
N ARG A 64 7.68 -2.37 0.60
CA ARG A 64 7.87 -1.69 -0.69
C ARG A 64 8.01 -2.73 -1.80
N ASP A 65 9.02 -3.59 -1.74
CA ASP A 65 9.35 -4.50 -2.84
C ASP A 65 8.20 -5.47 -3.15
N ALA A 66 7.56 -6.00 -2.10
CA ALA A 66 6.38 -6.85 -2.25
C ALA A 66 5.20 -6.11 -2.91
N SER A 67 4.98 -4.83 -2.60
CA SER A 67 3.94 -4.04 -3.25
C SER A 67 4.22 -3.84 -4.75
N PHE A 68 5.44 -3.47 -5.12
CA PHE A 68 5.82 -3.29 -6.53
C PHE A 68 5.72 -4.61 -7.30
N GLN A 69 6.10 -5.73 -6.67
CA GLN A 69 5.95 -7.06 -7.25
C GLN A 69 4.48 -7.47 -7.44
N TYR A 70 3.64 -7.30 -6.42
CA TYR A 70 2.24 -7.72 -6.45
C TYR A 70 1.42 -6.93 -7.49
N TYR A 71 1.59 -5.61 -7.53
CA TYR A 71 0.85 -4.76 -8.46
C TYR A 71 1.50 -4.68 -9.85
N HIS A 72 2.61 -5.40 -10.08
CA HIS A 72 3.37 -5.40 -11.34
C HIS A 72 3.74 -3.99 -11.82
N VAL A 73 4.01 -3.08 -10.89
CA VAL A 73 4.36 -1.69 -11.16
C VAL A 73 5.85 -1.60 -11.38
N LYS A 74 6.29 -0.92 -12.45
CA LYS A 74 7.71 -0.67 -12.66
C LYS A 74 8.19 0.38 -11.64
N PRO A 75 9.25 0.11 -10.85
CA PRO A 75 9.82 1.11 -9.97
C PRO A 75 10.36 2.30 -10.77
N TYR A 76 10.27 3.49 -10.19
CA TYR A 76 10.72 4.74 -10.83
C TYR A 76 12.21 5.05 -10.57
N TRP A 77 12.89 4.23 -9.76
CA TRP A 77 14.33 4.32 -9.52
C TRP A 77 15.10 3.35 -10.42
N HIS A 78 16.09 3.87 -11.14
CA HIS A 78 17.12 3.13 -11.88
C HIS A 78 18.48 3.41 -11.26
#